data_AF-A0A8C3TNX7-F1
#
_entry.id   AF-A0A8C3TNX7-F1
#
_cell.length_a   1.000
_cell.length_b   1.000
_cell.length_c   1.000
_cell.angle_alpha   90.00
_cell.angle_beta   90.00
_cell.angle_gamma   90.00
#
_symmetry.space_group_name_H-M   'P 1'
#
loop_
_entity.id
_entity.type
_entity.pdbx_description
1 polymer ?
#
loop_
_entity_poly.entity_id
_entity_poly.type
_entity_poly.pdbx_seq_one_letter_code
_entity_poly.pdbx_strand_id
1 'polypeptide(L)'
;VGSARLAYDADFKLKAINHAKQHGNREAAREFNINESMVRKWRQQEDNLRLAKKTKVFAGIRQDAAGRSFSTVAVRIEAKAIANEMGIEDFKAGPSWCFRFMKRRQLSIRTRTTVCQRLPADYEEKVAMSRSYCKSKTAENNIERWGVDACGLFCHSGGLFRRPESGGERFLLRGGICPALRLW
;
A
#
# COMPACT_ATOMS: atom_id res chain seq x y z
N VAL A 1 -21.74 -36.07 -3.31
CA VAL A 1 -20.68 -35.40 -2.51
C VAL A 1 -19.97 -34.40 -3.41
N GLY A 2 -20.23 -33.11 -3.23
CA GLY A 2 -19.51 -32.07 -3.97
C GLY A 2 -18.09 -31.93 -3.43
N SER A 3 -17.10 -32.36 -4.20
CA SER A 3 -15.70 -32.22 -3.82
C SER A 3 -15.35 -30.74 -3.65
N ALA A 4 -14.95 -30.34 -2.45
CA ALA A 4 -14.36 -29.03 -2.21
C ALA A 4 -13.19 -28.83 -3.20
N ARG A 5 -13.09 -27.63 -3.80
CA ARG A 5 -12.02 -27.30 -4.75
C ARG A 5 -10.71 -27.11 -3.97
N LEU A 6 -9.91 -28.16 -3.89
CA LEU A 6 -8.55 -28.08 -3.34
C LEU A 6 -7.62 -27.44 -4.37
N ALA A 7 -6.91 -26.38 -3.97
CA ALA A 7 -5.85 -25.77 -4.75
C ALA A 7 -4.53 -26.49 -4.44
N TYR A 8 -3.95 -27.13 -5.46
CA TYR A 8 -2.68 -27.84 -5.33
C TYR A 8 -1.51 -26.98 -5.81
N ASP A 9 -0.41 -27.05 -5.09
CA ASP A 9 0.84 -26.38 -5.45
C ASP A 9 1.44 -26.93 -6.76
N ALA A 10 2.18 -26.09 -7.48
CA ALA A 10 2.77 -26.47 -8.76
C ALA A 10 3.86 -27.55 -8.62
N ASP A 11 4.63 -27.55 -7.53
CA ASP A 11 5.65 -28.56 -7.29
C ASP A 11 5.03 -29.92 -7.03
N PHE A 12 3.97 -29.95 -6.23
CA PHE A 12 3.19 -31.14 -5.96
C PHE A 12 2.60 -31.74 -7.25
N LYS A 13 2.01 -30.91 -8.11
CA LYS A 13 1.48 -31.37 -9.42
C LYS A 13 2.56 -32.00 -10.28
N LEU A 14 3.76 -31.43 -10.34
CA LEU A 14 4.88 -31.98 -11.11
C LEU A 14 5.39 -33.29 -10.51
N LYS A 15 5.44 -33.42 -9.18
CA LYS A 15 5.79 -34.68 -8.50
C LYS A 15 4.80 -35.79 -8.88
N ALA A 16 3.49 -35.50 -8.82
CA ALA A 16 2.45 -36.45 -9.19
C ALA A 16 2.54 -36.83 -10.69
N ILE A 17 2.85 -35.89 -11.58
CA ILE A 17 3.06 -36.18 -13.01
C ILE A 17 4.27 -37.11 -13.23
N ASN A 18 5.40 -36.85 -12.57
CA ASN A 18 6.59 -37.68 -12.72
C ASN A 18 6.34 -39.11 -12.25
N HIS A 19 5.69 -39.27 -11.10
CA HIS A 19 5.29 -40.60 -10.60
C HIS A 19 4.31 -41.29 -11.57
N ALA A 20 3.35 -40.55 -12.13
CA ALA A 20 2.41 -41.08 -13.12
C ALA A 20 3.08 -41.50 -14.44
N LYS A 21 4.23 -40.91 -14.80
CA LYS A 21 5.03 -41.34 -15.97
C LYS A 21 5.75 -42.67 -15.71
N GLN A 22 6.10 -42.97 -14.46
CA GLN A 22 6.81 -44.19 -14.06
C GLN A 22 5.84 -45.35 -13.77
N HIS A 23 4.79 -45.09 -12.99
CA HIS A 23 3.89 -46.13 -12.46
C HIS A 23 2.47 -46.10 -13.07
N GLY A 24 2.17 -45.10 -13.90
CA GLY A 24 0.85 -44.90 -14.49
C GLY A 24 -0.08 -44.02 -13.63
N ASN A 25 -1.15 -43.52 -14.26
CA ASN A 25 -2.03 -42.52 -13.62
C ASN A 25 -2.81 -43.07 -12.42
N ARG A 26 -3.21 -44.35 -12.45
CA ARG A 26 -3.96 -44.99 -11.36
C ARG A 26 -3.12 -45.19 -10.11
N GLU A 27 -1.86 -45.60 -10.26
CA GLU A 27 -0.96 -45.72 -9.11
C GLU A 27 -0.65 -44.35 -8.50
N ALA A 28 -0.38 -43.34 -9.33
CA ALA A 28 -0.22 -41.96 -8.85
C ALA A 28 -1.46 -41.46 -8.09
N ALA A 29 -2.66 -41.76 -8.59
CA ALA A 29 -3.91 -41.39 -7.93
C ALA A 29 -4.03 -42.03 -6.53
N ARG A 30 -3.62 -43.30 -6.38
CA ARG A 30 -3.60 -43.97 -5.08
C ARG A 30 -2.53 -43.41 -4.15
N GLU A 31 -1.30 -43.27 -4.62
CA GLU A 31 -0.17 -42.81 -3.79
C GLU A 31 -0.40 -41.40 -3.24
N PHE A 32 -0.89 -40.49 -4.07
CA PHE A 32 -1.12 -39.11 -3.67
C PHE A 32 -2.54 -38.86 -3.13
N ASN A 33 -3.39 -39.88 -3.08
CA ASN A 33 -4.81 -39.79 -2.70
C ASN A 33 -5.57 -38.68 -3.47
N ILE A 34 -5.39 -38.64 -4.79
CA ILE A 34 -6.01 -37.66 -5.70
C ILE A 34 -6.85 -38.41 -6.72
N ASN A 35 -7.92 -37.78 -7.20
CA ASN A 35 -8.65 -38.30 -8.35
C ASN A 35 -7.75 -38.46 -9.59
N GLU A 36 -7.77 -39.64 -10.21
CA GLU A 36 -7.00 -39.98 -11.41
C GLU A 36 -7.25 -39.00 -12.58
N SER A 37 -8.48 -38.48 -12.67
CA SER A 37 -8.85 -37.45 -13.65
C SER A 37 -8.07 -36.14 -13.49
N MET A 38 -7.64 -35.79 -12.27
CA MET A 38 -6.78 -34.62 -12.03
C MET A 38 -5.36 -34.88 -12.52
N VAL A 39 -4.80 -36.05 -12.25
CA VAL A 39 -3.47 -36.46 -12.73
C VAL A 39 -3.44 -36.41 -14.26
N ARG A 40 -4.48 -36.93 -14.92
CA ARG A 40 -4.61 -36.86 -16.38
C ARG A 40 -4.63 -35.42 -16.90
N LYS A 41 -5.41 -34.53 -16.28
CA LYS A 41 -5.46 -33.10 -16.64
C LYS A 41 -4.12 -32.41 -16.42
N TRP A 42 -3.44 -32.68 -15.31
CA TRP A 42 -2.15 -32.07 -15.02
C TRP A 42 -1.06 -32.53 -16.00
N ARG A 43 -1.07 -33.79 -16.44
CA ARG A 43 -0.17 -34.27 -17.50
C ARG A 43 -0.37 -33.49 -18.81
N GLN A 44 -1.61 -33.17 -19.19
CA GLN A 44 -1.87 -32.32 -20.36
C GLN A 44 -1.38 -30.88 -20.17
N GLN A 45 -1.31 -30.41 -18.93
CA GLN A 45 -0.87 -29.05 -18.58
C GLN A 45 0.59 -29.01 -18.11
N GLU A 46 1.37 -30.07 -18.28
CA GLU A 46 2.72 -30.20 -17.72
C GLU A 46 3.64 -29.06 -18.19
N ASP A 47 3.61 -28.72 -19.47
CA ASP A 47 4.45 -27.65 -20.04
C ASP A 47 4.06 -26.28 -19.48
N ASN A 48 2.76 -26.04 -19.31
CA ASN A 48 2.26 -24.84 -18.66
C ASN A 48 2.65 -24.78 -17.17
N LEU A 49 2.67 -25.92 -16.46
CA LEU A 49 3.11 -25.99 -15.07
C LEU A 49 4.62 -25.72 -14.95
N ARG A 50 5.43 -26.20 -15.91
CA ARG A 50 6.85 -25.87 -16.01
C ARG A 50 7.08 -24.39 -16.33
N LEU A 51 6.29 -23.82 -17.24
CA LEU A 51 6.37 -22.40 -17.60
C LEU A 51 5.90 -21.49 -16.46
N ALA A 52 4.87 -21.90 -15.71
CA ALA A 52 4.38 -21.14 -14.56
C ALA A 52 5.45 -20.94 -13.49
N LYS A 53 6.35 -21.91 -13.28
CA LYS A 53 7.56 -21.72 -12.45
C LYS A 53 8.43 -20.59 -12.97
N LYS A 54 8.61 -20.51 -14.29
CA LYS A 54 9.34 -19.40 -14.94
C LYS A 54 8.61 -18.06 -14.77
N THR A 55 7.29 -18.01 -14.61
CA THR A 55 6.60 -16.73 -14.35
C THR A 55 6.79 -16.18 -12.93
N LYS A 56 7.19 -17.02 -11.95
CA LYS A 56 7.65 -16.52 -10.64
C LYS A 56 9.02 -15.86 -10.70
N VAL A 57 9.74 -15.88 -11.82
CA VAL A 57 11.08 -15.29 -11.95
C VAL A 57 11.05 -13.78 -11.71
N PHE A 58 10.01 -13.09 -12.18
CA PHE A 58 9.84 -11.65 -11.92
C PHE A 58 9.50 -11.34 -10.46
N ALA A 59 9.37 -12.35 -9.59
CA ALA A 59 9.18 -12.15 -8.16
C ALA A 59 10.37 -11.46 -7.48
N GLY A 60 11.56 -11.63 -8.06
CA GLY A 60 12.82 -11.11 -7.52
C GLY A 60 13.19 -9.70 -7.97
N ILE A 61 12.36 -9.01 -8.78
CA ILE A 61 12.58 -7.60 -9.14
C ILE A 61 12.73 -6.81 -7.83
N ARG A 62 13.95 -6.33 -7.58
CA ARG A 62 14.45 -6.02 -6.23
C ARG A 62 13.80 -4.74 -5.74
N GLN A 63 13.16 -4.77 -4.57
CA GLN A 63 12.87 -3.54 -3.85
C GLN A 63 14.19 -3.04 -3.26
N ASP A 64 14.69 -1.89 -3.71
CA ASP A 64 15.86 -1.29 -3.06
C ASP A 64 15.54 -1.14 -1.56
N ALA A 65 16.45 -1.59 -0.68
CA ALA A 65 16.31 -1.47 0.78
C ALA A 65 16.06 -0.03 1.27
N ALA A 66 16.25 0.96 0.38
CA ALA A 66 15.97 2.37 0.60
C ALA A 66 14.48 2.77 0.44
N GLY A 67 13.55 1.84 0.17
CA GLY A 67 12.13 2.16 0.05
C GLY A 67 11.77 3.13 -1.08
N ARG A 68 12.63 3.24 -2.11
CA ARG A 68 12.36 4.08 -3.28
C ARG A 68 11.22 3.49 -4.10
N SER A 69 10.22 4.31 -4.41
CA SER A 69 9.12 3.96 -5.30
C SER A 69 9.65 3.67 -6.71
N PHE A 70 9.34 2.49 -7.24
CA PHE A 70 9.74 2.12 -8.60
C PHE A 70 8.94 2.90 -9.63
N SER A 71 9.63 3.48 -10.62
CA SER A 71 8.95 4.01 -11.81
C SER A 71 8.54 2.87 -12.73
N THR A 72 7.47 3.06 -13.51
CA THR A 72 7.05 2.10 -14.56
C THR A 72 8.20 1.77 -15.53
N VAL A 73 9.08 2.74 -15.79
CA VAL A 73 10.25 2.57 -16.66
C VAL A 73 11.29 1.66 -16.00
N ALA A 74 11.58 1.86 -14.70
CA ALA A 74 12.51 1.01 -13.96
C ALA A 74 12.05 -0.45 -13.94
N VAL A 75 10.78 -0.68 -13.61
CA VAL A 75 10.17 -2.03 -13.62
C VAL A 75 10.28 -2.68 -15.01
N ARG A 76 10.07 -1.90 -16.08
CA ARG A 76 10.16 -2.41 -17.45
C ARG A 76 11.59 -2.81 -17.81
N ILE A 77 12.59 -2.01 -17.46
CA ILE A 77 14.00 -2.28 -17.76
C ILE A 77 14.43 -3.56 -17.06
N GLU A 78 14.19 -3.67 -15.76
CA GLU A 78 14.61 -4.83 -14.96
C GLU A 78 13.88 -6.10 -15.41
N ALA A 79 12.58 -6.02 -15.71
CA ALA A 79 11.83 -7.16 -16.19
C ALA A 79 12.31 -7.66 -17.56
N LYS A 80 12.74 -6.77 -18.45
CA LYS A 80 13.33 -7.18 -19.74
C LYS A 80 14.70 -7.81 -19.58
N ALA A 81 15.53 -7.29 -18.68
CA ALA A 81 16.83 -7.89 -18.36
C ALA A 81 16.65 -9.34 -17.88
N ILE A 82 15.76 -9.56 -16.93
CA ILE A 82 15.42 -10.89 -16.41
C ILE A 82 14.83 -11.79 -17.51
N ALA A 83 13.97 -11.27 -18.38
CA ALA A 83 13.41 -12.06 -19.48
C ALA A 83 14.48 -12.52 -20.46
N ASN A 84 15.45 -11.66 -20.78
CA ASN A 84 16.59 -12.00 -21.64
C ASN A 84 17.49 -13.05 -20.99
N GLU A 85 17.84 -12.87 -19.70
CA GLU A 85 18.65 -13.84 -18.94
C GLU A 85 17.98 -15.22 -18.89
N MET A 86 16.65 -15.26 -18.82
CA MET A 86 15.88 -16.50 -18.73
C MET A 86 15.45 -17.08 -20.08
N GLY A 87 15.85 -16.45 -21.20
CA GLY A 87 15.49 -16.89 -22.55
C GLY A 87 13.97 -16.86 -22.81
N ILE A 88 13.25 -15.89 -22.24
CA ILE A 88 11.83 -15.69 -22.51
C ILE A 88 11.70 -14.73 -23.70
N GLU A 89 11.55 -15.31 -24.89
CA GLU A 89 11.29 -14.57 -26.12
C GLU A 89 9.89 -13.88 -26.08
N ASP A 90 9.73 -12.76 -26.77
CA ASP A 90 8.49 -11.97 -26.87
C ASP A 90 7.93 -11.30 -25.60
N PHE A 91 8.71 -11.20 -24.53
CA PHE A 91 8.26 -10.49 -23.33
C PHE A 91 8.23 -8.95 -23.53
N LYS A 92 7.03 -8.39 -23.73
CA LYS A 92 6.85 -6.95 -24.06
C LYS A 92 6.88 -6.00 -22.85
N ALA A 93 6.79 -6.48 -21.61
CA ALA A 93 6.79 -5.65 -20.39
C ALA A 93 5.87 -4.39 -20.48
N GLY A 94 4.66 -4.57 -21.02
CA GLY A 94 3.74 -3.47 -21.33
C GLY A 94 3.22 -2.70 -20.09
N PRO A 95 2.59 -1.54 -20.28
CA PRO A 95 2.07 -0.71 -19.18
C PRO A 95 1.12 -1.47 -18.23
N SER A 96 0.19 -2.25 -18.79
CA SER A 96 -0.75 -3.07 -18.00
C SER A 96 -0.05 -4.17 -17.18
N TRP A 97 1.03 -4.74 -17.73
CA TRP A 97 1.85 -5.71 -17.00
C TRP A 97 2.56 -5.02 -15.82
N CYS A 98 3.19 -3.87 -16.05
CA CYS A 98 3.86 -3.08 -15.01
C CYS A 98 2.89 -2.67 -13.89
N PHE A 99 1.69 -2.18 -14.25
CA PHE A 99 0.65 -1.82 -13.29
C PHE A 99 0.21 -3.01 -12.43
N ARG A 100 -0.11 -4.15 -13.07
CA ARG A 100 -0.50 -5.38 -12.37
C ARG A 100 0.63 -5.96 -11.52
N PHE A 101 1.88 -5.77 -11.95
CA PHE A 101 3.06 -6.18 -11.20
C PHE A 101 3.21 -5.34 -9.92
N MET A 102 3.20 -4.00 -10.05
CA MET A 102 3.28 -3.07 -8.92
C MET A 102 2.13 -3.27 -7.92
N LYS A 103 0.89 -3.45 -8.40
CA LYS A 103 -0.28 -3.73 -7.55
C LYS A 103 -0.14 -5.04 -6.76
N ARG A 104 0.40 -6.09 -7.39
CA ARG A 104 0.63 -7.40 -6.72
C ARG A 104 1.75 -7.36 -5.69
N ARG A 105 2.71 -6.44 -5.83
CA ARG A 105 3.86 -6.25 -4.94
C ARG A 105 3.67 -5.12 -3.93
N GLN A 106 2.47 -4.52 -3.89
CA GLN A 106 2.14 -3.37 -3.05
C GLN A 106 3.13 -2.20 -3.21
N LEU A 107 3.69 -2.05 -4.41
CA LEU A 107 4.58 -0.95 -4.74
C LEU A 107 3.75 0.33 -4.94
N SER A 108 4.24 1.43 -4.37
CA SER A 108 3.58 2.72 -4.53
C SER A 108 3.68 3.19 -5.99
N ILE A 109 2.52 3.33 -6.63
CA ILE A 109 2.39 3.91 -7.97
C ILE A 109 2.35 5.44 -7.81
N ARG A 110 3.37 6.02 -7.19
CA ARG A 110 3.53 7.47 -7.20
C ARG A 110 4.42 7.82 -8.37
N THR A 111 3.82 8.32 -9.44
CA THR A 111 4.56 9.14 -10.40
C THR A 111 5.22 10.25 -9.58
N ARG A 112 6.54 10.40 -9.65
CA ARG A 112 7.19 11.58 -9.06
C ARG A 112 6.46 12.79 -9.61
N THR A 113 5.87 13.60 -8.73
CA THR A 113 5.41 14.92 -9.14
C THR A 113 6.64 15.64 -9.67
N THR A 114 6.54 16.16 -10.89
CA THR A 114 7.55 17.03 -11.47
C THR A 114 7.88 18.11 -10.44
N VAL A 115 9.18 18.21 -10.17
CA VAL A 115 9.89 19.30 -9.48
C VAL A 115 8.97 20.48 -9.21
N CYS A 116 8.67 20.75 -7.92
CA CYS A 116 8.08 22.03 -7.53
C CYS A 116 8.89 23.15 -8.20
N GLN A 117 8.22 24.19 -8.70
CA GLN A 117 8.92 25.35 -9.26
C GLN A 117 10.09 25.73 -8.34
N ARG A 118 11.28 25.92 -8.91
CA ARG A 118 12.44 26.36 -8.11
C ARG A 118 12.00 27.61 -7.36
N LEU A 119 12.17 27.60 -6.04
CA LEU A 119 11.81 28.74 -5.22
C LEU A 119 12.66 29.95 -5.69
N PRO A 120 12.03 31.11 -5.90
CA PRO A 120 12.76 32.35 -6.15
C PRO A 120 13.79 32.61 -5.04
N ALA A 121 14.90 33.28 -5.37
CA ALA A 121 15.97 33.56 -4.41
C ALA A 121 15.49 34.40 -3.19
N ASP A 122 14.43 35.18 -3.38
CA ASP A 122 13.78 36.05 -2.40
C ASP A 122 12.62 35.38 -1.63
N TYR A 123 12.42 34.06 -1.77
CA TYR A 123 11.30 33.35 -1.13
C TYR A 123 11.33 33.44 0.40
N GLU A 124 12.48 33.16 1.01
CA GLU A 124 12.64 33.18 2.47
C GLU A 124 12.38 34.59 3.03
N GLU A 125 12.81 35.63 2.32
CA GLU A 125 12.58 37.03 2.70
C GLU A 125 11.09 37.38 2.63
N LYS A 126 10.39 37.00 1.57
CA LYS A 126 8.94 37.20 1.44
C LYS A 126 8.15 36.45 2.51
N VAL A 127 8.55 35.22 2.84
CA VAL A 127 7.93 34.45 3.93
C VAL A 127 8.20 35.11 5.29
N ALA A 128 9.41 35.60 5.53
CA ALA A 128 9.76 36.32 6.75
C ALA A 128 8.96 37.63 6.89
N MET A 129 8.87 38.43 5.83
CA MET A 129 8.06 39.65 5.80
C MET A 129 6.58 39.36 6.07
N SER A 130 6.02 38.34 5.40
CA SER A 130 4.62 37.93 5.60
C SER A 130 4.38 37.47 7.05
N ARG A 131 5.26 36.64 7.61
CA ARG A 131 5.17 36.20 9.01
C ARG A 131 5.28 37.37 9.99
N SER A 132 6.18 38.32 9.74
CA SER A 132 6.37 39.51 10.57
C SER A 132 5.14 40.42 10.54
N TYR A 133 4.58 40.64 9.34
CA TYR A 133 3.34 41.40 9.16
C TYR A 133 2.16 40.76 9.87
N CYS A 134 1.99 39.43 9.75
CA CYS A 134 0.94 38.73 10.49
C CYS A 134 1.12 38.89 12.00
N LYS A 135 2.35 38.74 12.51
CA LYS A 135 2.65 38.94 13.94
C LYS A 135 2.33 40.36 14.42
N SER A 136 2.71 41.38 13.66
CA SER A 136 2.44 42.77 14.03
C SER A 136 0.93 43.04 14.04
N LYS A 137 0.20 42.56 13.03
CA LYS A 137 -1.27 42.69 12.98
C LYS A 137 -1.98 41.90 14.07
N THR A 138 -1.46 40.74 14.46
CA THR A 138 -1.98 40.00 15.62
C THR A 138 -1.79 40.78 16.93
N ALA A 139 -0.63 41.43 17.11
CA ALA A 139 -0.34 42.25 18.29
C ALA A 139 -1.15 43.56 18.32
N GLU A 140 -1.24 44.26 17.18
CA GLU A 140 -2.01 45.51 17.03
C GLU A 140 -3.51 45.31 17.31
N ASN A 141 -4.06 44.19 16.83
CA ASN A 141 -5.49 43.88 17.02
C ASN A 141 -5.76 43.09 18.31
N ASN A 142 -4.76 42.92 19.18
CA ASN A 142 -4.82 42.11 20.40
C ASN A 142 -5.54 40.76 20.19
N ILE A 143 -5.26 40.10 19.05
CA ILE A 143 -5.89 38.84 18.68
C ILE A 143 -5.20 37.77 19.51
N GLU A 144 -5.87 37.33 20.58
CA GLU A 144 -5.41 36.20 21.37
C GLU A 144 -5.31 34.96 20.47
N ARG A 145 -4.09 34.44 20.37
CA ARG A 145 -3.87 33.17 19.68
C ARG A 145 -4.42 32.09 20.59
N TRP A 146 -5.60 31.57 20.26
CA TRP A 146 -6.16 30.43 20.96
C TRP A 146 -5.13 29.30 21.01
N GLY A 147 -4.62 29.02 22.21
CA GLY A 147 -3.78 27.87 22.44
C GLY A 147 -4.69 26.64 22.46
N VAL A 148 -4.34 25.64 21.67
CA VAL A 148 -4.84 24.28 21.93
C VAL A 148 -3.96 23.72 23.02
N ASP A 149 -4.57 23.37 24.16
CA ASP A 149 -3.86 22.65 25.21
C ASP A 149 -3.48 21.23 24.73
N ALA A 150 -2.72 20.49 25.53
CA ALA A 150 -2.30 19.14 25.20
C ALA A 150 -3.48 18.16 24.98
N CYS A 151 -4.70 18.56 25.33
CA CYS A 151 -5.95 17.80 25.18
C CYS A 151 -6.80 18.28 23.98
N GLY A 152 -6.37 19.29 23.22
CA GLY A 152 -7.08 19.77 22.03
C GLY A 152 -8.26 20.70 22.32
N LEU A 153 -8.36 21.26 23.53
CA LEU A 153 -9.36 22.28 23.87
C LEU A 153 -8.78 23.69 23.72
N PHE A 154 -9.60 24.60 23.20
CA PHE A 154 -9.27 26.01 23.01
C PHE A 154 -9.23 26.71 24.39
N CYS A 155 -8.05 27.08 24.87
CA CYS A 155 -7.88 27.84 26.12
C CYS A 155 -7.34 29.25 25.84
N HIS A 156 -7.96 30.25 26.49
CA HIS A 156 -7.39 31.58 26.65
C HIS A 156 -6.19 31.48 27.62
N SER A 157 -4.99 31.71 27.10
CA SER A 157 -3.76 31.72 27.91
C SER A 157 -3.66 33.05 28.67
N GLY A 158 -4.28 33.13 29.84
CA GLY A 158 -4.16 34.30 30.70
C GLY A 158 -5.00 34.24 31.98
N GLY A 159 -4.59 33.45 32.97
CA GLY A 159 -5.13 33.54 34.33
C GLY A 159 -5.04 32.26 35.13
N LEU A 160 -4.07 32.17 36.05
CA LEU A 160 -4.09 31.22 37.16
C LEU A 160 -5.33 31.51 38.04
N PHE A 161 -6.47 30.89 37.73
CA PHE A 161 -7.60 30.91 38.63
C PHE A 161 -7.30 29.95 39.79
N ARG A 162 -6.90 30.50 40.95
CA ARG A 162 -6.79 29.70 42.18
C ARG A 162 -8.12 29.02 42.45
N ARG A 163 -8.05 27.71 42.67
CA ARG A 163 -9.15 26.88 43.16
C ARG A 163 -9.72 27.53 44.45
N PRO A 164 -11.01 27.89 44.55
CA PRO A 164 -11.61 28.14 45.85
C PRO A 164 -11.77 26.79 46.54
N GLU A 165 -11.15 26.65 47.70
CA GLU A 165 -11.41 25.53 48.60
C GLU A 165 -12.83 25.64 49.14
N SER A 166 -13.53 24.49 49.11
CA SER A 166 -14.69 24.13 49.94
C SER A 166 -15.95 25.02 49.90
N GLY A 167 -17.05 24.45 49.37
CA GLY A 167 -18.41 24.76 49.83
C GLY A 167 -19.50 24.79 48.75
N GLY A 168 -20.25 23.68 48.63
CA GLY A 168 -21.71 23.70 48.44
C GLY A 168 -22.35 24.13 47.11
N GLU A 169 -23.19 23.23 46.58
CA GLU A 169 -24.44 23.49 45.82
C GLU A 169 -24.40 23.77 44.31
N ARG A 170 -24.43 22.65 43.55
CA ARG A 170 -25.50 22.25 42.63
C ARG A 170 -26.34 23.38 42.01
N PHE A 171 -26.08 23.73 40.75
CA PHE A 171 -27.12 24.22 39.83
C PHE A 171 -27.18 23.41 38.53
N LEU A 172 -28.42 23.12 38.19
CA LEU A 172 -28.91 22.12 37.26
C LEU A 172 -28.62 22.48 35.80
N LEU A 173 -28.34 21.43 35.03
CA LEU A 173 -28.50 21.36 33.58
C LEU A 173 -29.80 22.06 33.16
N ARG A 174 -29.69 23.11 32.34
CA ARG A 174 -30.76 23.52 31.44
C ARG A 174 -30.20 23.63 30.03
N GLY A 175 -30.92 22.98 29.14
CA GLY A 175 -30.50 22.66 27.79
C GLY A 175 -30.31 23.89 26.90
N GLY A 176 -29.40 23.69 25.96
CA GLY A 176 -29.17 24.53 24.80
C GLY A 176 -28.42 23.69 23.79
N ILE A 177 -29.13 22.79 23.12
CA ILE A 177 -28.63 22.02 21.99
C ILE A 177 -28.30 23.05 20.90
N CYS A 178 -27.01 23.27 20.58
CA CYS A 178 -26.61 24.03 19.41
C CYS A 178 -26.99 23.24 18.14
N PRO A 179 -27.90 23.72 17.30
CA PRO A 179 -28.22 23.09 16.03
C PRO A 179 -27.38 23.77 14.94
N ALA A 180 -26.19 23.26 14.67
CA ALA A 180 -25.41 23.70 13.52
C ALA A 180 -24.49 22.59 13.02
N LEU A 181 -25.06 21.43 12.68
CA LEU A 181 -24.42 20.41 11.84
C LEU A 181 -25.51 19.66 11.06
N ARG A 182 -26.03 20.32 10.02
CA ARG A 182 -26.70 19.65 8.90
C ARG A 182 -26.71 20.57 7.68
N LEU A 183 -26.07 20.10 6.60
CA LEU A 183 -26.11 20.60 5.22
C LEU A 183 -25.31 21.91 5.05
N TRP A 184 -24.09 21.93 4.52
CA TRP A 184 -23.51 21.28 3.33
C TRP A 184 -22.02 20.96 3.53
#